data_AF-A0A9W9T0R1-F1
#
_entry.id   AF-A0A9W9T0R1-F1
#
_cell.length_a   1.000
_cell.length_b   1.000
_cell.length_c   1.000
_cell.angle_alpha   90.00
_cell.angle_beta   90.00
_cell.angle_gamma   90.00
#
_symmetry.space_group_name_H-M   'P 1'
#
loop_
_entity.id
_entity.type
_entity.pdbx_description
1 polymer ?
#
loop_
_entity_poly.entity_id
_entity_poly.type
_entity_poly.pdbx_seq_one_letter_code
_entity_poly.pdbx_strand_id
1 'polypeptide(L)'
;MEVSIPPSEEDPSYAAFRNTIRKKKTAHAVLMIVAFVVMFPFFALGLHVFPSKWTVNIHGTFQLLALAVAIAGLGVGVSMARQIELIDSYHTVLGIIIVASLALFQPAMGMLQHMFFRKTGRKGPFAYIHRWFGRLMMILGITNVGLGFKLAQGPRGAVIATCVVAGIVAMGYIVLVSWIGRPRRSN
;
A
#
# COMPACT_ATOMS: atom_id res chain seq x y z
N MET A 1 -17.19 33.43 2.54
CA MET A 1 -16.15 34.47 2.49
C MET A 1 -15.14 34.10 3.57
N GLU A 2 -14.12 33.30 3.24
CA GLU A 2 -13.00 33.07 4.16
C GLU A 2 -12.16 34.33 4.14
N VAL A 3 -12.06 35.02 5.27
CA VAL A 3 -11.11 36.12 5.45
C VAL A 3 -9.72 35.49 5.47
N SER A 4 -9.06 35.42 4.32
CA SER A 4 -7.68 34.97 4.23
C SER A 4 -6.77 36.03 4.83
N ILE A 5 -6.30 35.81 6.06
CA ILE A 5 -5.29 36.65 6.70
C ILE A 5 -4.02 36.57 5.83
N PRO A 6 -3.45 37.71 5.40
CA PRO A 6 -2.25 37.72 4.60
C PRO A 6 -1.10 37.05 5.37
N PRO A 7 -0.19 36.30 4.71
CA PRO A 7 0.90 35.57 5.38
C PRO A 7 1.80 36.42 6.29
N SER A 8 1.80 37.75 6.11
CA SER A 8 2.55 38.72 6.91
C SER A 8 1.96 39.02 8.30
N GLU A 9 0.70 38.65 8.55
CA GLU A 9 -0.02 38.93 9.81
C GLU A 9 -0.31 37.65 10.62
N GLU A 10 0.21 36.51 10.17
CA GLU A 10 -0.05 35.23 10.79
C GLU A 10 0.83 34.97 12.01
N ASP A 11 0.22 34.52 13.10
CA ASP A 11 0.94 34.07 14.31
C ASP A 11 2.02 33.04 13.94
N PRO A 12 3.30 33.29 14.26
CA PRO A 12 4.40 32.38 13.97
C PRO A 12 4.17 30.95 14.46
N SER A 13 3.49 30.78 15.59
CA SER A 13 3.16 29.46 16.16
C SER A 13 2.19 28.69 15.25
N TYR A 14 1.15 29.38 14.78
CA TYR A 14 0.16 28.81 13.86
C TYR A 14 0.78 28.49 12.48
N ALA A 15 1.62 29.38 11.96
CA ALA A 15 2.37 29.13 10.72
C ALA A 15 3.26 27.88 10.84
N ALA A 16 3.97 27.72 11.96
CA ALA A 16 4.80 26.55 12.25
C ALA A 16 3.98 25.25 12.34
N PHE A 17 2.82 25.29 13.00
CA PHE A 17 1.88 24.16 13.08
C PHE A 17 1.41 23.74 11.68
N ARG A 18 0.90 24.67 10.86
CA ARG A 18 0.43 24.37 9.50
C ARG A 18 1.53 23.79 8.62
N ASN A 19 2.73 24.33 8.70
CA ASN A 19 3.89 23.82 7.98
C ASN A 19 4.22 22.37 8.38
N THR A 20 4.11 22.05 9.67
CA THR A 20 4.31 20.69 10.20
C THR A 20 3.25 19.72 9.67
N ILE A 21 1.97 20.11 9.71
CA ILE A 21 0.87 19.30 9.16
C ILE A 21 1.04 19.08 7.65
N ARG A 22 1.41 20.12 6.89
CA ARG A 22 1.66 20.00 5.44
C ARG A 22 2.79 19.01 5.12
N LYS A 23 3.88 19.04 5.89
CA LYS A 23 5.00 18.10 5.74
C LYS A 23 4.56 16.67 6.05
N LYS A 24 3.87 16.44 7.17
CA LYS A 24 3.34 15.12 7.55
C LYS A 24 2.35 14.57 6.51
N LYS A 25 1.42 15.40 6.04
CA LYS A 25 0.45 15.05 4.99
C LYS A 25 1.16 14.58 3.72
N THR A 26 2.16 15.32 3.27
CA THR A 26 2.94 14.99 2.06
C THR A 26 3.73 13.70 2.25
N ALA A 27 4.44 13.56 3.38
CA ALA A 27 5.21 12.37 3.68
C ALA A 27 4.33 11.11 3.77
N HIS A 28 3.20 11.18 4.48
CA HIS A 28 2.21 10.11 4.56
C HIS A 28 1.71 9.71 3.17
N ALA A 29 1.26 10.68 2.36
CA ALA A 29 0.73 10.40 1.03
C ALA A 29 1.77 9.71 0.14
N VAL A 30 3.00 10.22 0.10
CA VAL A 30 4.08 9.63 -0.70
C VAL A 30 4.39 8.21 -0.25
N LEU A 31 4.58 7.97 1.05
CA LEU A 31 4.88 6.64 1.58
C LEU A 31 3.77 5.64 1.26
N MET A 32 2.50 6.02 1.45
CA MET A 32 1.37 5.13 1.21
C MET A 32 1.15 4.85 -0.28
N ILE A 33 1.31 5.85 -1.16
CA ILE A 33 1.23 5.66 -2.61
C ILE A 33 2.36 4.74 -3.08
N VAL A 34 3.60 5.02 -2.67
CA VAL A 34 4.75 4.19 -3.06
C VAL A 34 4.57 2.74 -2.59
N ALA A 35 4.13 2.53 -1.35
CA ALA A 35 3.90 1.18 -0.83
C ALA A 35 2.77 0.43 -1.59
N PHE A 36 1.57 1.01 -1.64
CA PHE A 36 0.36 0.33 -2.13
C PHE A 36 0.16 0.38 -3.64
N VAL A 37 0.63 1.41 -4.31
CA VAL A 37 0.44 1.57 -5.76
C VAL A 37 1.62 0.99 -6.54
N VAL A 38 2.82 0.96 -5.95
CA VAL A 38 4.05 0.57 -6.66
C VAL A 38 4.69 -0.69 -6.08
N MET A 39 5.13 -0.65 -4.82
CA MET A 39 5.98 -1.70 -4.25
C MET A 39 5.25 -3.04 -4.12
N PHE A 40 4.12 -3.08 -3.40
CA PHE A 40 3.41 -4.34 -3.16
C PHE A 40 2.96 -5.05 -4.47
N PRO A 41 2.36 -4.37 -5.47
CA PRO A 41 2.02 -5.04 -6.74
C PRO A 41 3.27 -5.55 -7.47
N PHE A 42 4.33 -4.73 -7.53
CA PHE A 42 5.54 -5.07 -8.27
C PHE A 42 6.28 -6.26 -7.65
N PHE A 43 6.44 -6.27 -6.33
CA PHE A 43 7.10 -7.38 -5.62
C PHE A 43 6.27 -8.66 -5.62
N ALA A 44 4.95 -8.57 -5.72
CA ALA A 44 4.09 -9.72 -5.97
C ALA A 44 4.28 -10.32 -7.38
N LEU A 45 4.58 -9.49 -8.39
CA LEU A 45 4.82 -9.94 -9.77
C LEU A 45 6.16 -10.66 -9.95
N GLY A 46 7.18 -10.31 -9.14
CA GLY A 46 8.51 -10.93 -9.22
C GLY A 46 8.50 -12.47 -9.14
N LEU A 47 7.51 -13.06 -8.45
CA LEU A 47 7.31 -14.51 -8.37
C LEU A 47 7.02 -15.17 -9.73
N HIS A 48 6.45 -14.42 -10.67
CA HIS A 48 5.99 -14.94 -11.96
C HIS A 48 7.06 -14.85 -13.06
N VAL A 49 7.99 -13.90 -12.95
CA VAL A 49 8.99 -13.63 -14.00
C VAL A 49 10.23 -14.51 -13.85
N PHE A 50 10.66 -14.78 -12.62
CA PHE A 50 11.92 -15.48 -12.35
C PHE A 50 11.70 -16.72 -11.48
N PRO A 51 11.32 -17.88 -12.04
CA PRO A 51 11.19 -19.11 -11.26
C PRO A 51 12.58 -19.64 -10.86
N SER A 52 12.93 -19.49 -9.58
CA SER A 52 14.17 -19.95 -8.98
C SER A 52 13.95 -20.34 -7.51
N LYS A 53 14.87 -21.13 -6.93
CA LYS A 53 14.87 -21.47 -5.50
C LYS A 53 14.97 -20.23 -4.59
N TRP A 54 15.52 -19.13 -5.11
CA TRP A 54 15.68 -17.87 -4.38
C TRP A 54 14.46 -16.96 -4.44
N THR A 55 13.53 -17.19 -5.38
CA THR A 55 12.45 -16.26 -5.70
C THR A 55 11.51 -16.03 -4.53
N VAL A 56 11.24 -17.07 -3.72
CA VAL A 56 10.40 -16.94 -2.52
C VAL A 56 11.08 -16.06 -1.46
N ASN A 57 12.40 -16.19 -1.29
CA ASN A 57 13.16 -15.36 -0.34
C ASN A 57 13.20 -13.91 -0.81
N ILE A 58 13.51 -13.68 -2.10
CA ILE A 58 13.51 -12.35 -2.71
C ILE A 58 12.15 -11.68 -2.55
N HIS A 59 11.07 -12.40 -2.88
CA HIS A 59 9.70 -11.93 -2.68
C HIS A 59 9.45 -11.55 -1.22
N GLY A 60 9.75 -12.45 -0.27
CA GLY A 60 9.57 -12.18 1.16
C GLY A 60 10.31 -10.93 1.63
N THR A 61 11.58 -10.78 1.26
CA THR A 61 12.41 -9.62 1.64
C THR A 61 11.84 -8.31 1.11
N PHE A 62 11.50 -8.24 -0.17
CA PHE A 62 10.96 -7.03 -0.76
C PHE A 62 9.53 -6.73 -0.25
N GLN A 63 8.72 -7.75 0.07
CA GLN A 63 7.42 -7.53 0.70
C GLN A 63 7.54 -7.01 2.13
N LEU A 64 8.52 -7.47 2.90
CA LEU A 64 8.80 -6.91 4.23
C LEU A 64 9.29 -5.46 4.14
N LEU A 65 10.08 -5.12 3.12
CA LEU A 65 10.46 -3.73 2.85
C LEU A 65 9.23 -2.86 2.52
N ALA A 66 8.34 -3.32 1.64
CA ALA A 66 7.10 -2.61 1.33
C ALA A 66 6.21 -2.43 2.56
N LEU A 67 6.12 -3.46 3.40
CA LEU A 67 5.39 -3.40 4.66
C LEU A 67 6.01 -2.38 5.64
N ALA A 68 7.34 -2.32 5.73
CA ALA A 68 8.01 -1.32 6.57
C ALA A 68 7.71 0.12 6.11
N VAL A 69 7.71 0.37 4.79
CA VAL A 69 7.32 1.66 4.21
C VAL A 69 5.85 1.98 4.52
N ALA A 70 4.94 1.00 4.42
CA ALA A 70 3.54 1.17 4.76
C ALA A 70 3.31 1.47 6.26
N ILE A 71 4.05 0.80 7.15
CA ILE A 71 3.99 1.05 8.60
C ILE A 71 4.51 2.44 8.92
N ALA A 72 5.61 2.89 8.30
CA ALA A 72 6.11 4.24 8.45
C ALA A 72 5.08 5.28 7.96
N GLY A 73 4.47 5.04 6.79
CA GLY A 73 3.39 5.86 6.26
C GLY A 73 2.20 5.93 7.22
N LEU A 74 1.74 4.79 7.74
CA LEU A 74 0.67 4.73 8.74
C LEU A 74 1.04 5.52 10.00
N GLY A 75 2.25 5.37 10.54
CA GLY A 75 2.71 6.07 11.73
C GLY A 75 2.66 7.59 11.58
N VAL A 76 3.14 8.11 10.43
CA VAL A 76 3.03 9.55 10.11
C VAL A 76 1.57 9.98 10.00
N GLY A 77 0.72 9.16 9.35
CA GLY A 77 -0.71 9.42 9.19
C GLY A 77 -1.46 9.49 10.51
N VAL A 78 -1.25 8.51 11.40
CA VAL A 78 -1.87 8.47 12.74
C VAL A 78 -1.37 9.63 13.61
N SER A 79 -0.07 9.94 13.57
CA SER A 79 0.48 11.10 14.29
C SER A 79 -0.17 12.40 13.85
N MET A 80 -0.37 12.58 12.54
CA MET A 80 -1.06 13.75 12.00
C MET A 80 -2.56 13.74 12.35
N ALA A 81 -3.25 12.63 12.15
CA ALA A 81 -4.68 12.50 12.37
C ALA A 81 -5.09 12.82 13.81
N ARG A 82 -4.27 12.49 14.80
CA ARG A 82 -4.48 12.89 16.20
C ARG A 82 -4.35 14.40 16.42
N GLN A 83 -3.48 15.08 15.66
CA GLN A 83 -3.27 16.53 15.79
C GLN A 83 -4.37 17.37 15.15
N ILE A 84 -5.09 16.81 14.18
CA ILE A 84 -6.17 17.48 13.44
C ILE A 84 -7.54 16.80 13.66
N GLU A 85 -7.65 15.96 14.69
CA GLU A 85 -8.89 15.29 15.11
C GLU A 85 -9.60 14.48 14.01
N LEU A 86 -8.82 13.82 13.13
CA LEU A 86 -9.33 12.95 12.04
C LEU A 86 -9.05 11.45 12.28
N ILE A 87 -8.84 11.06 13.54
CA ILE A 87 -8.52 9.66 13.89
C ILE A 87 -9.68 8.70 13.59
N ASP A 88 -10.91 9.17 13.73
CA ASP A 88 -12.14 8.38 13.50
C ASP A 88 -12.68 8.51 12.07
N SER A 89 -11.96 9.21 11.19
CA SER A 89 -12.35 9.30 9.78
C SER A 89 -12.26 7.94 9.10
N TYR A 90 -13.16 7.68 8.14
CA TYR A 90 -13.20 6.41 7.40
C TYR A 90 -11.84 6.02 6.80
N HIS A 91 -11.11 6.99 6.25
CA HIS A 91 -9.77 6.78 5.69
C HIS A 91 -8.76 6.28 6.73
N THR A 92 -8.77 6.89 7.92
CA THR A 92 -7.83 6.55 9.00
C THR A 92 -8.13 5.17 9.57
N VAL A 93 -9.40 4.90 9.92
CA VAL A 93 -9.82 3.61 10.49
C VAL A 93 -9.54 2.47 9.51
N LEU A 94 -9.94 2.64 8.24
CA LEU A 94 -9.69 1.63 7.21
C LEU A 94 -8.19 1.40 6.98
N GLY A 95 -7.40 2.48 6.95
CA GLY A 95 -5.94 2.40 6.80
C GLY A 95 -5.26 1.61 7.92
N ILE A 96 -5.66 1.83 9.18
CA ILE A 96 -5.17 1.07 10.33
C ILE A 96 -5.50 -0.41 10.16
N ILE A 97 -6.74 -0.75 9.84
CA ILE A 97 -7.19 -2.15 9.67
C ILE A 97 -6.41 -2.84 8.55
N ILE A 98 -6.23 -2.19 7.39
CA ILE A 98 -5.50 -2.77 6.25
C ILE A 98 -4.04 -3.04 6.64
N VAL A 99 -3.33 -2.04 7.17
CA VAL A 99 -1.89 -2.18 7.46
C VAL A 99 -1.66 -3.15 8.61
N ALA A 100 -2.48 -3.14 9.66
CA ALA A 100 -2.40 -4.10 10.75
C ALA A 100 -2.65 -5.54 10.25
N SER A 101 -3.65 -5.70 9.38
CA SER A 101 -3.97 -6.99 8.77
C SER A 101 -2.84 -7.51 7.89
N LEU A 102 -2.22 -6.63 7.09
CA LEU A 102 -1.03 -6.96 6.31
C LEU A 102 0.15 -7.32 7.22
N ALA A 103 0.39 -6.57 8.29
CA ALA A 103 1.51 -6.82 9.18
C ALA A 103 1.42 -8.17 9.91
N LEU A 104 0.22 -8.56 10.34
CA LEU A 104 0.01 -9.76 11.14
C LEU A 104 -0.21 -11.00 10.27
N PHE A 105 -1.14 -10.94 9.33
CA PHE A 105 -1.61 -12.15 8.65
C PHE A 105 -0.77 -12.51 7.42
N GLN A 106 -0.30 -11.54 6.64
CA GLN A 106 0.42 -11.84 5.40
C GLN A 106 1.75 -12.57 5.63
N PRO A 107 2.68 -12.06 6.49
CA PRO A 107 3.92 -12.77 6.80
C PRO A 107 3.68 -14.14 7.44
N ALA A 108 2.72 -14.24 8.37
CA ALA A 108 2.38 -15.49 9.03
C ALA A 108 1.92 -16.56 8.03
N MET A 109 0.96 -16.24 7.16
CA MET A 109 0.48 -17.17 6.14
C MET A 109 1.56 -17.51 5.10
N GLY A 110 2.40 -16.53 4.72
CA GLY A 110 3.52 -16.76 3.81
C GLY A 110 4.53 -17.75 4.38
N MET A 111 4.87 -17.61 5.67
CA MET A 111 5.77 -18.52 6.37
C MET A 111 5.17 -19.91 6.56
N LEU A 112 3.90 -20.00 6.99
CA LEU A 112 3.18 -21.27 7.12
C LEU A 112 3.14 -22.03 5.80
N GLN A 113 2.84 -21.35 4.70
CA GLN A 113 2.86 -21.97 3.37
C GLN A 113 4.28 -22.39 2.94
N HIS A 114 5.29 -21.58 3.22
CA HIS A 114 6.67 -21.94 2.88
C HIS A 114 7.13 -23.20 3.64
N MET A 115 6.82 -23.30 4.94
CA MET A 115 7.09 -24.50 5.73
C MET A 115 6.32 -25.72 5.20
N PHE A 116 5.04 -25.55 4.85
CA PHE A 116 4.22 -26.62 4.28
C PHE A 116 4.77 -27.11 2.94
N PHE A 117 5.17 -26.18 2.07
CA PHE A 117 5.76 -26.52 0.77
C PHE A 117 7.08 -27.28 0.90
N ARG A 118 7.94 -26.88 1.86
CA ARG A 118 9.20 -27.61 2.12
C ARG A 118 8.98 -29.04 2.62
N LYS A 119 7.89 -29.30 3.34
CA LYS A 119 7.55 -30.64 3.85
C LYS A 119 6.86 -31.52 2.82
N THR A 120 6.00 -30.96 1.98
CA THR A 120 5.07 -31.74 1.13
C THR A 120 5.33 -31.61 -0.37
N GLY A 121 6.12 -30.62 -0.80
CA GLY A 121 6.30 -30.26 -2.21
C GLY A 121 5.06 -29.67 -2.87
N ARG A 122 3.97 -29.43 -2.13
CA ARG A 122 2.66 -29.02 -2.67
C ARG A 122 2.19 -27.68 -2.11
N LYS A 123 1.32 -27.02 -2.87
CA LYS A 123 0.61 -25.81 -2.40
C LYS A 123 -0.50 -26.24 -1.45
N GLY A 124 -0.47 -25.73 -0.22
CA GLY A 124 -1.50 -25.98 0.77
C GLY A 124 -2.58 -24.88 0.80
N PRO A 125 -3.58 -25.00 1.67
CA PRO A 125 -4.63 -23.99 1.85
C PRO A 125 -4.08 -22.59 2.14
N PHE A 126 -3.01 -22.50 2.94
CA PHE A 126 -2.33 -21.25 3.29
C PHE A 126 -1.83 -20.49 2.04
N ALA A 127 -1.43 -21.17 0.96
CA ALA A 127 -1.02 -20.52 -0.28
C ALA A 127 -2.16 -19.72 -0.93
N TYR A 128 -3.36 -20.30 -0.92
CA TYR A 128 -4.54 -19.71 -1.54
C TYR A 128 -5.07 -18.56 -0.70
N ILE A 129 -5.14 -18.74 0.62
CA ILE A 129 -5.58 -17.70 1.55
C ILE A 129 -4.59 -16.52 1.50
N HIS A 130 -3.29 -16.76 1.60
CA HIS A 130 -2.25 -15.72 1.48
C HIS A 130 -2.42 -14.90 0.20
N ARG A 131 -2.60 -15.56 -0.95
CA ARG A 131 -2.74 -14.90 -2.25
C ARG A 131 -4.01 -14.06 -2.34
N TRP A 132 -5.17 -14.63 -2.02
CA TRP A 132 -6.45 -13.92 -2.16
C TRP A 132 -6.61 -12.82 -1.11
N PHE A 133 -6.19 -13.07 0.12
CA PHE A 133 -6.15 -12.05 1.17
C PHE A 133 -5.25 -10.89 0.77
N GLY A 134 -4.09 -11.18 0.17
CA GLY A 134 -3.15 -10.15 -0.29
C GLY A 134 -3.78 -9.27 -1.35
N ARG A 135 -4.42 -9.87 -2.36
CA ARG A 135 -5.15 -9.14 -3.41
C ARG A 135 -6.28 -8.27 -2.85
N LEU A 136 -7.04 -8.78 -1.89
CA LEU A 136 -8.09 -8.00 -1.24
C LEU A 136 -7.52 -6.78 -0.51
N MET A 137 -6.48 -6.98 0.31
CA MET A 137 -5.81 -5.88 1.02
C MET A 137 -5.20 -4.85 0.07
N MET A 138 -4.72 -5.28 -1.09
CA MET A 138 -4.22 -4.36 -2.14
C MET A 138 -5.31 -3.50 -2.73
N ILE A 139 -6.46 -4.08 -3.09
CA ILE A 139 -7.61 -3.33 -3.62
C ILE A 139 -8.10 -2.32 -2.58
N LEU A 140 -8.26 -2.78 -1.32
CA LEU A 140 -8.67 -1.91 -0.22
C LEU A 140 -7.63 -0.81 0.05
N GLY A 141 -6.35 -1.11 -0.04
CA GLY A 141 -5.26 -0.14 0.13
C GLY A 141 -5.28 0.96 -0.93
N ILE A 142 -5.41 0.60 -2.20
CA ILE A 142 -5.52 1.56 -3.31
C ILE A 142 -6.80 2.39 -3.18
N THR A 143 -7.90 1.77 -2.77
CA THR A 143 -9.17 2.47 -2.49
C THR A 143 -8.97 3.47 -1.35
N ASN A 144 -8.24 3.08 -0.30
CA ASN A 144 -7.96 3.94 0.83
C ASN A 144 -7.05 5.12 0.46
N VAL A 145 -6.11 4.95 -0.48
CA VAL A 145 -5.35 6.07 -1.07
C VAL A 145 -6.30 7.09 -1.71
N GLY A 146 -7.30 6.62 -2.47
CA GLY A 146 -8.35 7.49 -3.04
C GLY A 146 -9.17 8.21 -1.98
N LEU A 147 -9.56 7.52 -0.90
CA LEU A 147 -10.25 8.14 0.24
C LEU A 147 -9.38 9.21 0.92
N GLY A 148 -8.07 8.97 1.03
CA GLY A 148 -7.12 9.96 1.57
C GLY A 148 -7.05 11.23 0.72
N PHE A 149 -7.02 11.08 -0.61
CA PHE A 149 -7.10 12.23 -1.51
C PHE A 149 -8.43 12.98 -1.38
N LYS A 150 -9.56 12.27 -1.26
CA LYS A 150 -10.88 12.89 -1.05
C LYS A 150 -10.94 13.66 0.27
N LEU A 151 -10.49 13.03 1.36
CA LEU A 151 -10.47 13.63 2.70
C LEU A 151 -9.58 14.88 2.73
N ALA A 152 -8.44 14.83 2.06
CA ALA A 152 -7.46 15.90 2.12
C ALA A 152 -7.64 16.97 1.03
N GLN A 153 -8.73 16.92 0.25
CA GLN A 153 -8.98 17.75 -0.92
C GLN A 153 -7.73 17.86 -1.81
N GLY A 154 -7.16 16.70 -2.15
CA GLY A 154 -5.88 16.62 -2.82
C GLY A 154 -5.85 17.34 -4.17
N PRO A 155 -4.68 17.85 -4.60
CA PRO A 155 -4.55 18.49 -5.90
C PRO A 155 -4.98 17.55 -7.03
N ARG A 156 -5.82 18.02 -7.95
CA ARG A 156 -6.34 17.21 -9.07
C ARG A 156 -5.24 16.49 -9.84
N GLY A 157 -4.10 17.15 -10.09
CA GLY A 157 -2.95 16.56 -10.76
C GLY A 157 -2.37 15.34 -10.02
N ALA A 158 -2.26 15.40 -8.69
CA ALA A 158 -1.74 14.29 -7.89
C ALA A 158 -2.70 13.09 -7.88
N VAL A 159 -4.01 13.37 -7.84
CA VAL A 159 -5.06 12.33 -7.95
C VAL A 159 -4.95 11.63 -9.32
N ILE A 160 -4.93 12.41 -10.40
CA ILE A 160 -4.83 11.87 -11.77
C ILE A 160 -3.56 11.05 -11.93
N ALA A 161 -2.40 11.58 -11.53
CA ALA A 161 -1.12 10.87 -11.62
C ALA A 161 -1.18 9.54 -10.85
N THR A 162 -1.73 9.53 -9.64
CA THR A 162 -1.85 8.29 -8.85
C THR A 162 -2.79 7.29 -9.51
N CYS A 163 -3.93 7.73 -10.05
CA CYS A 163 -4.87 6.87 -10.76
C CYS A 163 -4.26 6.27 -12.03
N VAL A 164 -3.51 7.06 -12.81
CA VAL A 164 -2.80 6.58 -14.01
C VAL A 164 -1.77 5.52 -13.65
N VAL A 165 -0.92 5.78 -12.65
CA VAL A 165 0.09 4.80 -12.20
C VAL A 165 -0.58 3.54 -11.67
N ALA A 166 -1.62 3.66 -10.84
CA ALA A 166 -2.38 2.53 -10.33
C ALA A 166 -3.01 1.69 -11.45
N GLY A 167 -3.58 2.35 -12.47
CA GLY A 167 -4.15 1.70 -13.64
C GLY A 167 -3.11 0.92 -14.46
N ILE A 168 -1.95 1.53 -14.74
CA ILE A 168 -0.86 0.90 -15.47
C ILE A 168 -0.33 -0.33 -14.70
N VAL A 169 -0.07 -0.17 -13.39
CA VAL A 169 0.45 -1.25 -12.55
C VAL A 169 -0.56 -2.39 -12.43
N ALA A 170 -1.85 -2.08 -12.22
CA ALA A 170 -2.91 -3.09 -12.16
C ALA A 170 -3.08 -3.82 -13.50
N MET A 171 -3.04 -3.10 -14.62
CA MET A 171 -3.12 -3.69 -15.95
C MET A 171 -1.93 -4.62 -16.22
N GLY A 172 -0.70 -4.16 -15.93
CA GLY A 172 0.50 -4.99 -16.04
C GLY A 172 0.42 -6.24 -15.16
N TYR A 173 -0.10 -6.11 -13.93
CA TYR A 173 -0.32 -7.24 -13.04
C TYR A 173 -1.29 -8.27 -13.64
N ILE A 174 -2.45 -7.80 -14.13
CA ILE A 174 -3.48 -8.68 -14.71
C ILE A 174 -2.95 -9.38 -15.95
N VAL A 175 -2.33 -8.65 -16.88
CA VAL A 175 -1.78 -9.22 -18.13
C VAL A 175 -0.75 -10.30 -17.81
N LEU A 176 0.19 -10.03 -16.91
CA LEU A 176 1.26 -10.99 -16.59
C LEU A 176 0.70 -12.26 -15.94
N VAL A 177 -0.22 -12.11 -14.98
CA VAL A 177 -0.84 -13.25 -14.28
C VAL A 177 -1.71 -14.07 -15.24
N SER A 178 -2.47 -13.43 -16.11
CA SER A 178 -3.33 -14.09 -17.10
C SER A 178 -2.55 -14.77 -18.22
N TRP A 179 -1.41 -14.20 -18.64
CA TRP A 179 -0.58 -14.76 -19.71
C TRP A 179 0.20 -16.00 -19.25
N ILE A 180 0.79 -15.94 -18.05
CA ILE A 180 1.55 -17.06 -17.46
C ILE A 180 0.63 -18.19 -16.99
N GLY A 181 -0.63 -17.88 -16.67
CA GLY A 181 -1.65 -18.87 -16.32
C GLY A 181 -2.19 -19.70 -17.50
N ARG A 182 -1.85 -19.37 -18.76
CA ARG A 182 -2.25 -20.17 -19.93
C ARG A 182 -1.38 -21.43 -20.00
N PRO A 183 -1.98 -22.64 -20.14
CA PRO A 183 -1.19 -23.81 -20.49
C PRO A 183 -0.47 -23.50 -21.81
N ARG A 184 0.86 -23.67 -21.84
CA ARG A 184 1.59 -23.67 -23.11
C ARG A 184 0.95 -24.76 -23.97
N ARG A 185 0.26 -24.37 -25.05
CA ARG A 185 -0.15 -25.33 -26.08
C ARG A 185 1.15 -25.98 -26.58
N SER A 186 1.35 -27.26 -26.27
CA SER A 186 2.33 -28.06 -27.00
C SER A 186 1.78 -28.23 -28.41
N ASN A 187 2.47 -27.68 -29.40
CA ASN A 187 2.37 -28.18 -30.77
C ASN A 187 3.14 -29.49 -30.86
#